data_AF-A0A0K3CI41-F1
#
_entry.id   AF-A0A0K3CI41-F1
#
_cell.length_a   1.000
_cell.length_b   1.000
_cell.length_c   1.000
_cell.angle_alpha   90.00
_cell.angle_beta   90.00
_cell.angle_gamma   90.00
#
_symmetry.space_group_name_H-M   'P 1'
#
loop_
_entity.id
_entity.type
_entity.pdbx_description
1 polymer ?
#
loop_
_entity_poly.entity_id
_entity_poly.type
_entity_poly.pdbx_seq_one_letter_code
_entity_poly.pdbx_strand_id
1 'polypeptide(L)'
;MNAATEAYMSDDDSPWLDDEPHHPQALHSSLHTAPNQISQQEWEKLSSRYSDAGYRDGITAGKNSRLQTGFDQGFSLAAPYAREIGALRGIAASLLSLLTVPSANATKNAGPVLEAAFAREGAKDRVVAELRDLVSALGRLDANKVLPVDEEAEQHAREHEDEGISEVMRQRKEMREMEELMGGLGGKKDDEASGDRAVRECRDRLVEVLKVFGLEGVLPPNRS
;
A
#
# COMPACT_ATOMS: atom_id res chain seq x y z
N MET A 1 1.42 -2.51 -62.63
CA MET A 1 2.32 -1.37 -62.42
C MET A 1 1.72 -0.52 -61.31
N ASN A 2 2.36 -0.57 -60.13
CA ASN A 2 2.51 0.43 -59.06
C ASN A 2 1.30 1.31 -58.66
N ALA A 3 1.04 1.62 -57.40
CA ALA A 3 1.58 1.23 -56.10
C ALA A 3 0.58 1.78 -55.04
N ALA A 4 0.63 1.23 -53.83
CA ALA A 4 -0.23 1.57 -52.72
C ALA A 4 -0.19 3.06 -52.34
N THR A 5 -1.37 3.63 -52.08
CA THR A 5 -1.52 4.92 -51.41
C THR A 5 -1.33 4.69 -49.91
N GLU A 6 -0.09 4.70 -49.44
CA GLU A 6 0.21 4.78 -48.02
C GLU A 6 -0.03 6.21 -47.54
N ALA A 7 -0.94 6.33 -46.57
CA ALA A 7 -1.11 7.53 -45.77
C ALA A 7 0.19 7.77 -44.99
N TYR A 8 1.00 8.70 -45.47
CA TYR A 8 2.16 9.19 -44.73
C TYR A 8 1.62 10.08 -43.59
N MET A 9 1.41 9.48 -42.43
CA MET A 9 1.40 10.22 -41.16
C MET A 9 2.82 10.81 -41.02
N SER A 10 2.94 12.12 -41.17
CA SER A 10 4.17 12.84 -40.88
C SER A 10 4.43 12.76 -39.38
N ASP A 11 5.36 11.90 -38.96
CA ASP A 11 5.92 11.86 -37.61
C ASP A 11 6.83 13.08 -37.35
N ASP A 12 6.29 14.30 -37.51
CA ASP A 12 7.05 15.55 -37.31
C ASP A 12 6.47 16.45 -36.21
N ASP A 13 5.62 15.92 -35.33
CA ASP A 13 5.23 16.60 -34.08
C ASP A 13 6.24 16.29 -32.96
N SER A 14 7.53 16.49 -33.23
CA SER A 14 8.52 16.61 -32.15
C SER A 14 8.48 18.06 -31.63
N PRO A 15 8.18 18.34 -30.35
CA PRO A 15 8.00 19.70 -29.84
C PRO A 15 9.35 20.42 -29.62
N TRP A 16 10.39 19.87 -30.23
CA TRP A 16 11.79 20.24 -30.07
C TRP A 16 12.46 20.53 -31.43
N LEU A 17 11.69 20.63 -32.50
CA LEU A 17 12.21 20.83 -33.84
C LEU A 17 11.35 21.82 -34.65
N ASP A 18 11.31 23.10 -34.25
CA ASP A 18 11.13 24.21 -35.21
C ASP A 18 11.30 25.58 -34.54
N ASP A 19 12.54 25.89 -34.17
CA ASP A 19 13.02 27.27 -34.08
C ASP A 19 14.35 27.35 -34.84
N GLU A 20 14.36 27.02 -36.14
CA GLU A 20 15.46 27.39 -37.03
C GLU A 20 15.18 28.77 -37.65
N PRO A 21 15.82 29.86 -37.17
CA PRO A 21 15.72 31.14 -37.85
C PRO A 21 16.47 31.07 -39.18
N HIS A 22 15.74 31.15 -40.29
CA HIS A 22 16.31 31.30 -41.63
C HIS A 22 17.03 32.66 -41.75
N HIS A 23 18.34 32.68 -41.46
CA HIS A 23 19.19 33.85 -41.71
C HIS A 23 19.74 33.81 -43.14
N PRO A 24 19.59 34.89 -43.94
CA PRO A 24 20.19 34.96 -45.26
C PRO A 24 21.72 35.08 -45.14
N GLN A 25 22.40 34.33 -46.00
CA GLN A 25 23.84 34.22 -46.22
C GLN A 25 24.69 35.39 -45.68
N ALA A 26 25.39 35.16 -44.57
CA ALA A 26 26.53 35.97 -44.14
C ALA A 26 27.83 35.22 -44.43
N LEU A 27 28.67 35.85 -45.25
CA LEU A 27 29.98 35.38 -45.71
C LEU A 27 30.96 35.10 -44.54
N HIS A 28 31.71 34.01 -44.69
CA HIS A 28 32.90 33.56 -43.95
C HIS A 28 33.61 34.60 -43.07
N SER A 29 33.69 34.33 -41.77
CA SER A 29 34.69 34.88 -40.83
C SER A 29 35.00 33.85 -39.74
N SER A 30 35.57 32.71 -40.12
CA SER A 30 36.04 31.69 -39.19
C SER A 30 37.55 31.81 -38.99
N LEU A 31 38.03 32.75 -38.17
CA LEU A 31 39.39 32.68 -37.63
C LEU A 31 39.49 33.47 -36.31
N HIS A 32 39.65 32.72 -35.22
CA HIS A 32 39.85 33.14 -33.83
C HIS A 32 38.60 33.54 -33.04
N THR A 33 37.65 32.61 -32.89
CA THR A 33 36.94 32.54 -31.59
C THR A 33 38.00 32.24 -30.54
N ALA A 34 38.31 33.20 -29.66
CA ALA A 34 39.36 33.03 -28.67
C ALA A 34 39.03 31.80 -27.80
N PRO A 35 40.01 30.98 -27.39
CA PRO A 35 39.77 29.81 -26.53
C PRO A 35 38.99 30.19 -25.26
N ASN A 36 39.15 31.44 -24.79
CA ASN A 36 38.36 32.02 -23.71
C ASN A 36 36.85 32.10 -24.03
N GLN A 37 36.44 32.48 -25.23
CA GLN A 37 35.03 32.58 -25.62
C GLN A 37 34.37 31.19 -25.72
N ILE A 38 35.05 30.20 -26.29
CA ILE A 38 34.57 28.81 -26.32
C ILE A 38 34.45 28.29 -24.88
N SER A 39 35.48 28.50 -24.05
CA SER A 39 35.44 28.07 -22.65
C SER A 39 34.28 28.72 -21.90
N GLN A 40 33.99 30.00 -22.14
CA GLN A 40 32.93 30.74 -21.47
C GLN A 40 31.55 30.26 -21.88
N GLN A 41 31.34 29.96 -23.16
CA GLN A 41 30.10 29.35 -23.66
C GLN A 41 29.88 27.95 -23.07
N GLU A 42 30.93 27.12 -22.99
CA GLU A 42 30.83 25.80 -22.37
C GLU A 42 30.58 25.91 -20.85
N TRP A 43 31.19 26.88 -20.17
CA TRP A 43 30.90 27.17 -18.76
C TRP A 43 29.46 27.62 -18.54
N GLU A 44 28.92 28.49 -19.38
CA GLU A 44 27.53 28.95 -19.30
C GLU A 44 26.55 27.81 -19.55
N LYS A 45 26.79 26.98 -20.57
CA LYS A 45 25.99 25.77 -20.83
C LYS A 45 26.03 24.81 -19.64
N LEU A 46 27.22 24.58 -19.08
CA LEU A 46 27.39 23.69 -17.93
C LEU A 46 26.68 24.24 -16.69
N SER A 47 26.84 25.54 -16.41
CA SER A 47 26.18 26.23 -15.30
C SER A 47 24.66 26.16 -15.41
N SER A 48 24.13 26.40 -16.62
CA SER A 48 22.68 26.31 -16.88
C SER A 48 22.16 24.89 -16.63
N ARG A 49 22.85 23.87 -17.15
CA ARG A 49 22.49 22.46 -16.92
C ARG A 49 22.50 22.08 -15.44
N TYR A 50 23.51 22.51 -14.67
CA TYR A 50 23.55 22.25 -13.23
C TYR A 50 22.45 22.99 -12.47
N SER A 51 22.12 24.21 -12.87
CA SER A 51 21.03 24.98 -12.26
C SER A 51 19.67 24.33 -12.52
N ASP A 52 19.40 23.93 -13.77
CA ASP A 52 18.17 23.24 -14.15
C ASP A 52 18.06 21.87 -13.48
N ALA A 53 19.16 21.12 -13.43
CA ALA A 53 19.21 19.84 -12.73
C ALA A 53 18.95 20.02 -11.23
N GLY A 54 19.60 20.98 -10.59
CA GLY A 54 19.41 21.28 -9.17
C GLY A 54 17.99 21.76 -8.83
N TYR A 55 17.37 22.55 -9.72
CA TYR A 55 15.98 22.96 -9.57
C TYR A 55 15.02 21.76 -9.66
N ARG A 56 15.19 20.91 -10.68
CA ARG A 56 14.38 19.69 -10.85
C ARG A 56 14.55 18.74 -9.68
N ASP A 57 15.77 18.56 -9.20
CA ASP A 57 16.08 17.71 -8.06
C ASP A 57 15.46 18.29 -6.78
N GLY A 58 15.58 19.61 -6.55
CA GLY A 58 14.96 20.28 -5.40
C GLY A 58 13.44 20.15 -5.37
N ILE A 59 12.76 20.29 -6.51
CA ILE A 59 11.30 20.06 -6.61
C ILE A 59 10.96 18.60 -6.30
N THR A 60 11.75 17.66 -6.82
CA THR A 60 11.52 16.23 -6.62
C THR A 60 11.74 15.83 -5.16
N ALA A 61 12.85 16.29 -4.55
CA ALA A 61 13.18 16.08 -3.16
C ALA A 61 12.11 16.68 -2.23
N GLY A 62 11.63 17.89 -2.50
CA GLY A 62 10.56 18.52 -1.73
C GLY A 62 9.24 17.74 -1.78
N LYS A 63 8.85 17.26 -2.97
CA LYS A 63 7.65 16.41 -3.13
C LYS A 63 7.80 15.09 -2.36
N ASN A 64 8.95 14.44 -2.51
CA ASN A 64 9.20 13.16 -1.84
C ASN A 64 9.23 13.31 -0.32
N SER A 65 9.85 14.37 0.20
CA SER A 65 9.90 14.65 1.64
C SER A 65 8.50 14.78 2.26
N ARG A 66 7.57 15.47 1.58
CA ARG A 66 6.19 15.59 2.06
C ARG A 66 5.44 14.26 2.00
N LEU A 67 5.57 13.52 0.89
CA LEU A 67 4.93 12.20 0.73
C LEU A 67 5.43 11.18 1.75
N GLN A 68 6.75 11.15 1.99
CA GLN A 68 7.35 10.22 2.94
C GLN A 68 6.87 10.47 4.37
N THR A 69 6.70 11.75 4.75
CA THR A 69 6.18 12.10 6.08
C THR A 69 4.79 11.51 6.31
N GLY A 70 3.88 11.63 5.33
CA GLY A 70 2.55 11.03 5.41
C GLY A 70 2.58 9.50 5.41
N PHE A 71 3.47 8.90 4.61
CA PHE A 71 3.67 7.45 4.62
C PHE A 71 4.17 6.95 5.98
N ASP A 72 5.17 7.61 6.57
CA ASP A 72 5.76 7.21 7.85
C ASP A 72 4.73 7.28 8.98
N GLN A 73 3.88 8.31 8.99
CA GLN A 73 2.75 8.44 9.91
C GLN A 73 1.78 7.26 9.76
N GLY A 74 1.27 7.03 8.55
CA GLY A 74 0.35 5.91 8.28
C GLY A 74 0.97 4.54 8.58
N PHE A 75 2.25 4.35 8.26
CA PHE A 75 2.98 3.11 8.55
C PHE A 75 3.15 2.89 10.05
N SER A 76 3.47 3.93 10.82
CA SER A 76 3.61 3.84 12.28
C SER A 76 2.30 3.40 12.97
N LEU A 77 1.16 3.81 12.42
CA LEU A 77 -0.16 3.41 12.86
C LEU A 77 -0.48 1.98 12.42
N ALA A 78 -0.32 1.65 11.13
CA ALA A 78 -0.79 0.39 10.53
C ALA A 78 0.12 -0.83 10.74
N ALA A 79 1.44 -0.66 10.64
CA ALA A 79 2.40 -1.75 10.78
C ALA A 79 2.19 -2.63 12.05
N PRO A 80 1.96 -2.06 13.24
CA PRO A 80 1.74 -2.86 14.43
C PRO A 80 0.41 -3.63 14.43
N TYR A 81 -0.70 -3.05 13.94
CA TYR A 81 -1.97 -3.76 13.79
C TYR A 81 -1.83 -4.92 12.80
N ALA A 82 -1.16 -4.67 11.68
CA ALA A 82 -0.89 -5.70 10.68
C ALA A 82 -0.04 -6.85 11.25
N ARG A 83 0.96 -6.52 12.10
CA ARG A 83 1.79 -7.54 12.79
C ARG A 83 0.96 -8.37 13.77
N GLU A 84 0.11 -7.74 14.57
CA GLU A 84 -0.73 -8.45 15.53
C GLU A 84 -1.72 -9.40 14.85
N ILE A 85 -2.51 -8.89 13.90
CA ILE A 85 -3.47 -9.72 13.13
C ILE A 85 -2.74 -10.81 12.35
N GLY A 86 -1.60 -10.48 11.74
CA GLY A 86 -0.76 -11.43 11.03
C GLY A 86 -0.26 -12.56 11.95
N ALA A 87 0.17 -12.23 13.17
CA ALA A 87 0.60 -13.22 14.16
C ALA A 87 -0.57 -14.12 14.60
N LEU A 88 -1.72 -13.54 14.95
CA LEU A 88 -2.92 -14.31 15.33
C LEU A 88 -3.35 -15.26 14.22
N ARG A 89 -3.40 -14.77 12.98
CA ARG A 89 -3.77 -15.56 11.80
C ARG A 89 -2.77 -16.66 11.53
N GLY A 90 -1.47 -16.35 11.63
CA GLY A 90 -0.39 -17.33 11.45
C GLY A 90 -0.47 -18.46 12.46
N ILE A 91 -0.64 -18.13 13.76
CA ILE A 91 -0.76 -19.13 14.83
C ILE A 91 -2.01 -19.99 14.62
N ALA A 92 -3.17 -19.38 14.41
CA ALA A 92 -4.42 -20.11 14.22
C ALA A 92 -4.38 -21.03 12.99
N ALA A 93 -3.86 -20.54 11.86
CA ALA A 93 -3.70 -21.35 10.64
C ALA A 93 -2.69 -22.49 10.82
N SER A 94 -1.58 -22.25 11.53
CA SER A 94 -0.57 -23.28 11.80
C SER A 94 -1.14 -24.40 12.67
N LEU A 95 -1.87 -24.04 13.74
CA LEU A 95 -2.54 -25.02 14.60
C LEU A 95 -3.61 -25.80 13.81
N LEU A 96 -4.41 -25.11 13.00
CA LEU A 96 -5.42 -25.77 12.18
C LEU A 96 -4.77 -26.77 11.20
N SER A 97 -3.68 -26.38 10.55
CA SER A 97 -2.92 -27.26 9.64
C SER A 97 -2.36 -28.47 10.39
N LEU A 98 -1.79 -28.26 11.58
CA LEU A 98 -1.25 -29.33 12.42
C LEU A 98 -2.32 -30.37 12.78
N LEU A 99 -3.56 -29.95 13.02
CA LEU A 99 -4.66 -30.84 13.44
C LEU A 99 -5.37 -31.54 12.27
N THR A 100 -5.37 -30.92 11.09
CA THR A 100 -6.15 -31.36 9.92
C THR A 100 -5.31 -32.01 8.84
N VAL A 101 -4.03 -31.67 8.72
CA VAL A 101 -3.12 -32.23 7.71
C VAL A 101 -2.27 -33.32 8.37
N PRO A 102 -2.43 -34.59 7.99
CA PRO A 102 -1.57 -35.66 8.48
C PRO A 102 -0.13 -35.41 8.06
N SER A 103 0.79 -35.27 9.02
CA SER A 103 2.22 -35.11 8.75
C SER A 103 3.03 -36.02 9.64
N ALA A 104 3.90 -36.84 9.04
CA ALA A 104 4.75 -37.76 9.77
C ALA A 104 5.67 -37.05 10.79
N ASN A 105 6.04 -35.79 10.52
CA ASN A 105 6.84 -34.98 11.45
C ASN A 105 5.98 -34.39 12.58
N ALA A 106 4.74 -34.01 12.29
CA ALA A 106 3.79 -33.55 13.29
C ALA A 106 3.47 -34.66 14.30
N THR A 107 3.20 -35.88 13.83
CA THR A 107 2.90 -37.02 14.71
C THR A 107 4.10 -37.41 15.58
N LYS A 108 5.32 -37.28 15.06
CA LYS A 108 6.56 -37.57 15.83
C LYS A 108 6.85 -36.53 16.91
N ASN A 109 6.73 -35.24 16.58
CA ASN A 109 7.17 -34.17 17.47
C ASN A 109 6.04 -33.65 18.38
N ALA A 110 4.82 -33.53 17.85
CA ALA A 110 3.66 -33.00 18.55
C ALA A 110 2.71 -34.10 19.04
N GLY A 111 2.84 -35.35 18.56
CA GLY A 111 2.02 -36.49 18.97
C GLY A 111 1.73 -36.59 20.47
N PRO A 112 2.73 -36.62 21.37
CA PRO A 112 2.47 -36.75 22.80
C PRO A 112 1.69 -35.57 23.40
N VAL A 113 1.89 -34.35 22.88
CA VAL A 113 1.16 -33.15 23.34
C VAL A 113 -0.28 -33.17 22.82
N LEU A 114 -0.49 -33.58 21.57
CA LEU A 114 -1.82 -33.69 20.97
C LEU A 114 -2.66 -34.78 21.64
N GLU A 115 -2.06 -35.94 21.95
CA GLU A 115 -2.75 -37.02 22.67
C GLU A 115 -3.13 -36.59 24.10
N ALA A 116 -2.23 -35.89 24.80
CA ALA A 116 -2.53 -35.35 26.13
C ALA A 116 -3.64 -34.28 26.09
N ALA A 117 -3.60 -33.40 25.08
CA ALA A 117 -4.58 -32.33 24.87
C ALA A 117 -5.97 -32.86 24.50
N PHE A 118 -6.05 -33.99 23.78
CA PHE A 118 -7.30 -34.56 23.26
C PHE A 118 -7.67 -35.91 23.90
N ALA A 119 -7.36 -36.08 25.19
CA ALA A 119 -7.73 -37.29 25.93
C ALA A 119 -9.26 -37.55 25.98
N ARG A 120 -10.09 -36.53 25.74
CA ARG A 120 -11.56 -36.65 25.63
C ARG A 120 -11.99 -36.77 24.18
N GLU A 121 -12.83 -37.76 23.90
CA GLU A 121 -13.45 -37.98 22.59
C GLU A 121 -14.25 -36.74 22.16
N GLY A 122 -14.08 -36.30 20.91
CA GLY A 122 -14.72 -35.11 20.34
C GLY A 122 -14.10 -33.76 20.74
N ALA A 123 -13.07 -33.72 21.61
CA ALA A 123 -12.38 -32.47 21.95
C ALA A 123 -11.62 -31.89 20.74
N LYS A 124 -11.00 -32.77 19.93
CA LYS A 124 -10.26 -32.38 18.71
C LYS A 124 -11.17 -31.67 17.71
N ASP A 125 -12.34 -32.22 17.42
CA ASP A 125 -13.25 -31.66 16.41
C ASP A 125 -13.79 -30.29 16.81
N ARG A 126 -14.04 -30.07 18.11
CA ARG A 126 -14.44 -28.76 18.65
C ARG A 126 -13.34 -27.71 18.46
N VAL A 127 -12.10 -28.06 18.81
CA VAL A 127 -10.95 -27.15 18.64
C VAL A 127 -10.70 -26.85 17.16
N VAL A 128 -10.84 -27.84 16.29
CA VAL A 128 -10.71 -27.65 14.83
C VAL A 128 -11.81 -26.73 14.30
N ALA A 129 -13.06 -26.88 14.76
CA ALA A 129 -14.15 -25.98 14.39
C ALA A 129 -13.87 -24.54 14.86
N GLU A 130 -13.47 -24.36 16.11
CA GLU A 130 -13.13 -23.06 16.68
C GLU A 130 -11.99 -22.38 15.90
N LEU A 131 -10.94 -23.13 15.54
CA LEU A 131 -9.83 -22.61 14.74
C LEU A 131 -10.25 -22.18 13.33
N ARG A 132 -11.19 -22.90 12.70
CA ARG A 132 -11.75 -22.49 11.38
C ARG A 132 -12.54 -21.19 11.49
N ASP A 133 -13.33 -21.07 12.55
CA ASP A 133 -14.10 -19.87 12.82
C ASP A 133 -13.19 -18.68 13.13
N LEU A 134 -12.12 -18.88 13.91
CA LEU A 134 -11.09 -17.88 14.19
C LEU A 134 -10.36 -17.42 12.92
N VAL A 135 -9.88 -18.35 12.09
CA VAL A 135 -9.22 -18.01 10.82
C VAL A 135 -10.17 -17.23 9.90
N SER A 136 -11.45 -17.59 9.89
CA SER A 136 -12.46 -16.88 9.11
C SER A 136 -12.76 -15.49 9.67
N ALA A 137 -12.87 -15.35 10.99
CA ALA A 137 -13.09 -14.07 11.67
C ALA A 137 -11.91 -13.12 11.45
N LEU A 138 -10.68 -13.59 11.69
CA LEU A 138 -9.44 -12.85 11.42
C LEU A 138 -9.28 -12.50 9.93
N GLY A 139 -9.83 -13.32 9.03
CA GLY A 139 -9.84 -13.06 7.60
C GLY A 139 -10.79 -11.95 7.15
N ARG A 140 -11.83 -11.65 7.94
CA ARG A 140 -12.80 -10.56 7.66
C ARG A 140 -12.37 -9.21 8.23
N LEU A 141 -11.35 -9.19 9.08
CA LEU A 141 -10.77 -7.96 9.63
C LEU A 141 -9.90 -7.31 8.54
N ASP A 142 -10.43 -6.28 7.90
CA ASP A 142 -9.73 -5.47 6.91
C ASP A 142 -9.06 -4.25 7.58
N ALA A 143 -8.06 -3.66 6.93
CA ALA A 143 -7.32 -2.51 7.43
C ALA A 143 -8.26 -1.34 7.75
N ASN A 144 -9.28 -1.11 6.91
CA ASN A 144 -10.29 -0.06 7.10
C ASN A 144 -11.21 -0.27 8.31
N LYS A 145 -11.23 -1.49 8.88
CA LYS A 145 -12.08 -1.80 10.04
C LYS A 145 -11.32 -1.77 11.35
N VAL A 146 -9.99 -1.79 11.31
CA VAL A 146 -9.13 -1.95 12.50
C VAL A 146 -8.33 -0.69 12.78
N LEU A 147 -7.95 0.03 11.73
CA LEU A 147 -7.27 1.32 11.88
C LEU A 147 -8.24 2.39 12.34
N PRO A 148 -7.77 3.33 13.17
CA PRO A 148 -8.52 4.53 13.43
C PRO A 148 -8.78 5.32 12.13
N VAL A 149 -9.95 5.94 12.05
CA VAL A 149 -10.33 6.88 11.01
C VAL A 149 -9.42 8.10 11.13
N ASP A 150 -8.78 8.45 10.02
CA ASP A 150 -7.92 9.62 9.95
C ASP A 150 -8.78 10.90 9.86
N GLU A 151 -9.15 11.44 11.02
CA GLU A 151 -9.99 12.63 11.13
C GLU A 151 -9.36 13.87 10.47
N GLU A 152 -8.02 13.97 10.45
CA GLU A 152 -7.28 15.08 9.83
C GLU A 152 -7.32 14.96 8.31
N ALA A 153 -7.15 13.76 7.76
CA ALA A 153 -7.33 13.51 6.34
C ALA A 153 -8.79 13.71 5.90
N GLU A 154 -9.78 13.32 6.71
CA GLU A 154 -11.19 13.59 6.42
C GLU A 154 -11.52 15.07 6.45
N GLN A 155 -11.01 15.81 7.43
CA GLN A 155 -11.22 17.27 7.54
C GLN A 155 -10.55 18.00 6.39
N HIS A 156 -9.30 17.68 6.05
CA HIS A 156 -8.61 18.26 4.91
C HIS A 156 -9.30 17.92 3.58
N ALA A 157 -9.84 16.70 3.42
CA ALA A 157 -10.64 16.33 2.25
C ALA A 157 -11.98 17.10 2.16
N ARG A 158 -12.61 17.40 3.30
CA ARG A 158 -13.81 18.25 3.38
C ARG A 158 -13.50 19.72 3.10
N GLU A 159 -12.33 20.20 3.53
CA GLU A 159 -11.90 21.59 3.36
C GLU A 159 -11.41 21.90 1.94
N HIS A 160 -10.83 20.92 1.24
CA HIS A 160 -10.34 21.05 -0.14
C HIS A 160 -11.25 20.37 -1.18
N GLU A 161 -12.53 20.14 -0.87
CA GLU A 161 -13.49 19.46 -1.76
C GLU A 161 -13.71 20.21 -3.10
N ASP A 162 -13.40 21.52 -3.14
CA ASP A 162 -13.59 22.41 -4.30
C ASP A 162 -12.28 22.79 -5.05
N GLU A 163 -11.09 22.46 -4.54
CA GLU A 163 -9.83 22.91 -5.15
C GLU A 163 -9.17 21.81 -6.00
N GLY A 164 -9.64 21.66 -7.25
CA GLY A 164 -8.87 21.01 -8.31
C GLY A 164 -9.13 19.52 -8.56
N ILE A 165 -10.27 18.98 -8.12
CA ILE A 165 -10.69 17.62 -8.48
C ILE A 165 -11.02 17.60 -9.98
N SER A 166 -10.24 16.85 -10.78
CA SER A 166 -10.60 16.52 -12.17
C SER A 166 -12.02 15.94 -12.20
N GLU A 167 -12.85 16.37 -13.14
CA GLU A 167 -14.27 15.99 -13.26
C GLU A 167 -14.49 14.45 -13.24
N VAL A 168 -13.48 13.69 -13.68
CA VAL A 168 -13.43 12.21 -13.63
C VAL A 168 -13.35 11.66 -12.20
N MET A 169 -12.57 12.29 -11.33
CA MET A 169 -12.46 11.90 -9.92
C MET A 169 -13.75 12.25 -9.15
N ARG A 170 -14.43 13.34 -9.55
CA ARG A 170 -15.75 13.70 -9.01
C ARG A 170 -16.80 12.65 -9.37
N GLN A 171 -16.90 12.26 -10.64
CA GLN A 171 -17.82 11.20 -11.08
C GLN A 171 -17.54 9.84 -10.41
N ARG A 172 -16.27 9.48 -10.22
CA ARG A 172 -15.91 8.21 -9.56
C ARG A 172 -16.19 8.23 -8.05
N LYS A 173 -16.16 9.41 -7.42
CA LYS A 173 -16.58 9.62 -6.02
C LYS A 173 -18.10 9.56 -5.89
N GLU A 174 -18.84 10.26 -6.75
CA GLU A 174 -20.31 10.23 -6.80
C GLU A 174 -20.85 8.80 -7.00
N MET A 175 -20.23 8.02 -7.87
CA MET A 175 -20.61 6.61 -8.08
C MET A 175 -20.38 5.75 -6.82
N ARG A 176 -19.29 6.01 -6.07
CA ARG A 176 -18.97 5.29 -4.84
C ARG A 176 -19.88 5.70 -3.68
N GLU A 177 -20.16 6.98 -3.54
CA GLU A 177 -21.10 7.49 -2.53
C GLU A 177 -22.52 6.99 -2.80
N MET A 178 -22.93 6.90 -4.08
CA MET A 178 -24.20 6.30 -4.47
C MET A 178 -24.25 4.80 -4.15
N GLU A 179 -23.16 4.07 -4.39
CA GLU A 179 -23.04 2.64 -4.03
C GLU A 179 -23.10 2.43 -2.51
N GLU A 180 -22.45 3.30 -1.73
CA GLU A 180 -22.47 3.26 -0.28
C GLU A 180 -23.84 3.64 0.30
N LEU A 181 -24.52 4.63 -0.28
CA LEU A 181 -25.86 5.06 0.15
C LEU A 181 -26.94 4.02 -0.23
N MET A 182 -26.75 3.31 -1.35
CA MET A 182 -27.60 2.19 -1.76
C MET A 182 -27.27 0.91 -0.96
N GLY A 183 -26.03 0.72 -0.53
CA GLY A 183 -25.60 -0.35 0.37
C GLY A 183 -25.89 -0.10 1.87
N GLY A 184 -26.10 1.17 2.25
CA GLY A 184 -26.25 1.65 3.63
C GLY A 184 -27.61 1.35 4.30
N LEU A 185 -28.57 0.77 3.58
CA LEU A 185 -29.84 0.34 4.17
C LEU A 185 -29.74 -0.89 5.09
N GLY A 186 -28.54 -1.48 5.26
CA GLY A 186 -28.35 -2.69 6.08
C GLY A 186 -27.13 -2.71 7.01
N GLY A 187 -26.28 -1.69 7.05
CA GLY A 187 -25.02 -1.73 7.81
C GLY A 187 -24.84 -0.50 8.68
N LYS A 188 -24.94 -0.67 10.00
CA LYS A 188 -24.49 0.34 10.98
C LYS A 188 -23.01 0.66 10.72
N LYS A 189 -22.65 1.95 10.75
CA LYS A 189 -21.26 2.40 10.84
C LYS A 189 -20.64 1.75 12.07
N ASP A 190 -19.75 0.78 11.85
CA ASP A 190 -19.02 0.12 12.91
C ASP A 190 -17.88 1.04 13.34
N ASP A 191 -18.05 1.67 14.50
CA ASP A 191 -17.07 2.52 15.18
C ASP A 191 -15.70 1.82 15.28
N GLU A 192 -14.58 2.56 15.27
CA GLU A 192 -13.22 2.06 15.50
C GLU A 192 -13.11 1.10 16.71
N ALA A 193 -13.93 1.36 17.73
CA ALA A 193 -14.06 0.54 18.92
C ALA A 193 -14.58 -0.88 18.65
N SER A 194 -15.14 -1.14 17.46
CA SER A 194 -15.58 -2.44 16.96
C SER A 194 -14.40 -3.26 16.45
N GLY A 195 -13.48 -2.63 15.70
CA GLY A 195 -12.30 -3.30 15.13
C GLY A 195 -11.31 -3.79 16.18
N ASP A 196 -10.86 -2.88 17.04
CA ASP A 196 -9.93 -3.18 18.13
C ASP A 196 -10.53 -4.18 19.13
N ARG A 197 -11.84 -4.06 19.43
CA ARG A 197 -12.57 -5.04 20.24
C ARG A 197 -12.63 -6.41 19.56
N ALA A 198 -12.89 -6.47 18.25
CA ALA A 198 -12.95 -7.73 17.51
C ALA A 198 -11.58 -8.43 17.45
N VAL A 199 -10.49 -7.68 17.32
CA VAL A 199 -9.13 -8.23 17.42
C VAL A 199 -8.88 -8.80 18.82
N ARG A 200 -9.23 -8.06 19.88
CA ARG A 200 -9.11 -8.55 21.27
C ARG A 200 -9.94 -9.80 21.52
N GLU A 201 -11.18 -9.84 21.03
CA GLU A 201 -12.04 -11.02 21.15
C GLU A 201 -11.42 -12.25 20.46
N CYS A 202 -10.92 -12.08 19.23
CA CYS A 202 -10.22 -13.15 18.52
C CYS A 202 -8.96 -13.61 19.26
N ARG A 203 -8.22 -12.68 19.86
CA ARG A 203 -7.04 -12.97 20.69
C ARG A 203 -7.42 -13.79 21.91
N ASP A 204 -8.43 -13.38 22.68
CA ASP A 204 -8.87 -14.08 23.89
C ASP A 204 -9.37 -15.50 23.58
N ARG A 205 -10.13 -15.65 22.50
CA ARG A 205 -10.55 -16.97 22.00
C ARG A 205 -9.35 -17.84 21.61
N LEU A 206 -8.34 -17.28 20.95
CA LEU A 206 -7.12 -18.01 20.60
C LEU A 206 -6.31 -18.38 21.85
N VAL A 207 -6.28 -17.54 22.89
CA VAL A 207 -5.68 -17.87 24.19
C VAL A 207 -6.35 -19.13 24.77
N GLU A 208 -7.68 -19.18 24.79
CA GLU A 208 -8.42 -20.35 25.29
C GLU A 208 -8.07 -21.63 24.52
N VAL A 209 -7.89 -21.54 23.19
CA VAL A 209 -7.42 -22.67 22.39
C VAL A 209 -5.97 -23.05 22.74
N LEU A 210 -5.08 -22.07 22.95
CA LEU A 210 -3.67 -22.33 23.31
C LEU A 210 -3.51 -22.95 24.69
N LYS A 211 -4.42 -22.67 25.64
CA LYS A 211 -4.44 -23.31 26.97
C LYS A 211 -4.56 -24.83 26.88
N VAL A 212 -5.33 -25.33 25.91
CA VAL A 212 -5.49 -26.77 25.65
C VAL A 212 -4.14 -27.43 25.35
N PHE A 213 -3.21 -26.68 24.75
CA PHE A 213 -1.86 -27.15 24.41
C PHE A 213 -0.77 -26.72 25.40
N GLY A 214 -1.11 -25.95 26.45
CA GLY A 214 -0.15 -25.37 27.38
C GLY A 214 0.75 -24.29 26.77
N LEU A 215 0.30 -23.60 25.72
CA LEU A 215 1.09 -22.66 24.92
C LEU A 215 0.73 -21.18 25.18
N GLU A 216 0.38 -20.83 26.42
CA GLU A 216 -0.13 -19.49 26.78
C GLU A 216 0.85 -18.34 26.50
N GLY A 217 2.16 -18.62 26.49
CA GLY A 217 3.22 -17.61 26.28
C GLY A 217 3.58 -17.32 24.82
N VAL A 218 2.92 -17.95 23.85
CA VAL A 218 3.28 -17.81 22.41
C VAL A 218 2.72 -16.53 21.79
N LEU A 219 1.71 -15.93 22.40
CA LEU A 219 1.08 -14.72 21.88
C LEU A 219 1.91 -13.46 22.17
N PRO A 220 1.95 -12.50 21.23
CA PRO A 220 2.59 -11.22 21.47
C PRO A 220 1.91 -10.47 22.64
N PRO A 221 2.67 -9.64 23.39
CA PRO A 221 2.13 -8.82 24.46
C PRO A 221 1.07 -7.85 23.92
N ASN A 222 0.05 -7.58 24.74
CA ASN A 222 -1.02 -6.63 24.39
C ASN A 222 -0.43 -5.22 24.23
N ARG A 223 -0.90 -4.47 23.23
CA ARG A 223 -0.56 -3.04 23.10
C ARG A 223 -1.29 -2.29 24.22
N SER A 224 -0.53 -1.77 25.19
CA SER A 224 -1.00 -0.76 26.14
C SER A 224 -1.02 0.62 25.49
#